data_AF-A0A377GAR2-F1
#
_entry.id   AF-A0A377GAR2-F1
#
_cell.length_a   1.000
_cell.length_b   1.000
_cell.length_c   1.000
_cell.angle_alpha   90.00
_cell.angle_beta   90.00
_cell.angle_gamma   90.00
#
_symmetry.space_group_name_H-M   'P 1'
#
loop_
_entity.id
_entity.type
_entity.pdbx_description
1 polymer ?
#
loop_
_entity_poly.entity_id
_entity_poly.type
_entity_poly.pdbx_seq_one_letter_code
_entity_poly.pdbx_strand_id
1 'polypeptide(L)'
;MTVAQKLEKASGIFFFTGFLLSKLQYIPFPLAAAAFRFISLGVYLLAYLSWLTASVLHPDHREHHLKWYGFAQIKEQFMLSSFIGFTATIISVAAVFLPALLPPAAWLFLLGNIIWTIGEIHKLKNPPQPHDKSSYSRQEAYVSYAITSSVMTLVTAASATLIFLFPPAAIPITIFSLIICTGMGALAFEFWLKSTFSDLTQDEINDSYAQMGDSLGPSDSLELTEAPEPGYWKSLNWRSEKTKNHLSPESSDLLEEQEYQDSQREFGSCCNTPL
;
A
#
# COMPACT_ATOMS: atom_id res chain seq x y z
N MET A 1 11.32 -13.27 8.14
CA MET A 1 11.15 -11.80 8.26
C MET A 1 12.48 -11.14 8.60
N THR A 2 12.94 -10.20 7.77
CA THR A 2 14.14 -9.40 8.04
C THR A 2 13.90 -8.40 9.18
N VAL A 3 14.97 -7.81 9.73
CA VAL A 3 14.85 -6.76 10.77
C VAL A 3 14.06 -5.56 10.23
N ALA A 4 14.32 -5.14 8.98
CA ALA A 4 13.58 -4.05 8.32
C ALA A 4 12.06 -4.31 8.26
N GLN A 5 11.64 -5.52 7.89
CA GLN A 5 10.22 -5.90 7.85
C GLN A 5 9.56 -5.88 9.23
N LYS A 6 10.29 -6.26 10.29
CA LYS A 6 9.77 -6.18 11.66
C LYS A 6 9.58 -4.72 12.09
N LEU A 7 10.54 -3.85 11.76
CA LEU A 7 10.43 -2.42 12.06
C LEU A 7 9.30 -1.75 11.28
N GLU A 8 9.10 -2.11 10.01
CA GLU A 8 8.01 -1.58 9.17
C GLU A 8 6.63 -1.97 9.74
N LYS A 9 6.48 -3.22 10.17
CA LYS A 9 5.25 -3.69 10.86
C LYS A 9 5.05 -2.96 12.19
N ALA A 10 6.12 -2.80 12.98
CA ALA A 10 6.06 -2.08 14.25
C ALA A 10 5.72 -0.60 14.04
N SER A 11 6.29 0.07 13.02
CA SER A 11 5.98 1.46 12.71
C SER A 11 4.51 1.63 12.32
N GLY A 12 3.94 0.70 11.55
CA GLY A 12 2.51 0.71 11.23
C GLY A 12 1.62 0.65 12.49
N ILE A 13 1.97 -0.24 13.43
CA ILE A 13 1.27 -0.34 14.72
C ILE A 13 1.41 0.97 15.51
N PHE A 14 2.62 1.54 15.60
CA PHE A 14 2.83 2.81 16.29
C PHE A 14 2.08 3.96 15.63
N PHE A 15 2.05 4.07 14.30
CA PHE A 15 1.23 5.08 13.60
C PHE A 15 -0.24 4.98 13.98
N PHE A 16 -0.76 3.75 14.02
CA PHE A 16 -2.14 3.50 14.41
C PHE A 16 -2.41 3.83 15.88
N THR A 17 -1.56 3.35 16.80
CA THR A 17 -1.69 3.64 18.24
C THR A 17 -1.58 5.15 18.49
N GLY A 18 -0.63 5.82 17.84
CA GLY A 18 -0.48 7.28 17.89
C GLY A 18 -1.73 8.01 17.43
N PHE A 19 -2.35 7.53 16.35
CA PHE A 19 -3.63 8.04 15.86
C PHE A 19 -4.76 7.88 16.87
N LEU A 20 -4.94 6.69 17.44
CA LEU A 20 -6.00 6.43 18.41
C LEU A 20 -5.82 7.30 19.67
N LEU A 21 -4.61 7.38 20.20
CA LEU A 21 -4.25 8.23 21.33
C LEU A 21 -4.50 9.72 21.02
N SER A 22 -4.26 10.16 19.78
CA SER A 22 -4.53 11.53 19.35
C SER A 22 -6.02 11.90 19.44
N LYS A 23 -6.93 10.91 19.35
CA LYS A 23 -8.38 11.15 19.49
C LYS A 23 -8.81 11.22 20.96
N LEU A 24 -8.09 10.55 21.85
CA LEU A 24 -8.34 10.65 23.29
C LEU A 24 -8.00 12.04 23.86
N GLN A 25 -7.28 12.89 23.11
CA GLN A 25 -7.03 14.27 23.54
C GLN A 25 -8.30 15.14 23.59
N TYR A 26 -9.43 14.68 23.03
CA TYR A 26 -10.69 15.44 23.00
C TYR A 26 -11.62 15.14 24.19
N ILE A 27 -11.18 14.34 25.16
CA ILE A 27 -11.94 14.12 26.41
C ILE A 27 -12.06 15.43 27.22
N PRO A 28 -13.16 15.64 27.96
CA PRO A 28 -13.42 16.88 28.70
C PRO A 28 -12.60 17.00 30.01
N PHE A 29 -11.36 16.51 30.00
CA PHE A 29 -10.42 16.56 31.12
C PHE A 29 -9.10 17.16 30.65
N PRO A 30 -8.83 18.45 30.90
CA PRO A 30 -7.69 19.17 30.31
C PRO A 30 -6.31 18.52 30.56
N LEU A 31 -6.08 17.99 31.77
CA LEU A 31 -4.81 17.33 32.11
C LEU A 31 -4.64 16.02 31.33
N ALA A 32 -5.71 15.22 31.25
CA ALA A 32 -5.69 13.97 30.52
C ALA A 32 -5.59 14.22 29.00
N ALA A 33 -6.29 15.23 28.49
CA ALA A 33 -6.19 15.70 27.11
C ALA A 33 -4.75 16.09 26.73
N ALA A 34 -4.09 16.89 27.59
CA ALA A 34 -2.69 17.26 27.40
C ALA A 34 -1.77 16.04 27.44
N ALA A 35 -1.96 15.12 28.40
CA ALA A 35 -1.18 13.89 28.48
C ALA A 35 -1.32 13.03 27.21
N PHE A 36 -2.55 12.78 26.74
CA PHE A 36 -2.78 12.01 25.52
C PHE A 36 -2.17 12.66 24.27
N ARG A 37 -2.18 14.00 24.20
CA ARG A 37 -1.52 14.74 23.13
C ARG A 37 -0.01 14.49 23.10
N PHE A 38 0.67 14.58 24.26
CA PHE A 38 2.11 14.33 24.33
C PHE A 38 2.48 12.87 24.12
N ILE A 39 1.70 11.94 24.68
CA ILE A 39 1.89 10.50 24.48
C ILE A 39 1.72 10.18 22.99
N SER A 40 0.67 10.68 22.33
CA SER A 40 0.46 10.51 20.89
C SER A 40 1.63 11.03 20.06
N LEU A 41 2.12 12.24 20.35
CA LEU A 41 3.31 12.81 19.70
C LEU A 41 4.56 11.94 19.90
N GLY A 42 4.79 11.44 21.11
CA GLY A 42 5.90 10.53 21.41
C GLY A 42 5.81 9.22 20.63
N VAL A 43 4.61 8.64 20.53
CA VAL A 43 4.37 7.43 19.74
C VAL A 43 4.57 7.69 18.24
N TYR A 44 4.12 8.84 17.72
CA TYR A 44 4.40 9.23 16.33
C TYR A 44 5.89 9.41 16.06
N LEU A 45 6.64 9.99 17.00
CA LEU A 45 8.08 10.12 16.88
C LEU A 45 8.75 8.74 16.77
N LEU A 46 8.35 7.78 17.61
CA LEU A 46 8.82 6.40 17.54
C LEU A 46 8.41 5.70 16.24
N ALA A 47 7.21 5.97 15.73
CA ALA A 47 6.73 5.44 14.46
C ALA A 47 7.61 5.91 13.29
N TYR A 48 7.83 7.22 13.18
CA TYR A 48 8.69 7.80 12.14
C TYR A 48 10.15 7.37 12.28
N LEU A 49 10.70 7.30 13.49
CA LEU A 49 12.07 6.83 13.71
C LEU A 49 12.23 5.36 13.31
N SER A 50 11.27 4.51 13.66
CA SER A 50 11.25 3.09 13.28
C SER A 50 11.13 2.95 11.77
N TRP A 51 10.27 3.75 11.14
CA TRP A 51 10.06 3.73 9.69
C TRP A 51 11.27 4.24 8.91
N LEU A 52 11.92 5.29 9.39
CA LEU A 52 13.17 5.81 8.82
C LEU A 52 14.27 4.76 8.91
N THR A 53 14.42 4.14 10.09
CA THR A 53 15.40 3.06 10.30
C THR A 53 15.10 1.84 9.41
N ALA A 54 13.83 1.47 9.25
CA ALA A 54 13.42 0.41 8.32
C ALA A 54 13.79 0.75 6.87
N SER A 55 13.56 2.01 6.46
CA SER A 55 13.86 2.49 5.12
C SER A 55 15.35 2.43 4.81
N VAL A 56 16.21 2.77 5.79
CA VAL A 56 17.68 2.65 5.65
C VAL A 56 18.12 1.19 5.55
N LEU A 57 17.52 0.29 6.33
CA LEU A 57 17.88 -1.13 6.39
C LEU A 57 17.34 -1.97 5.23
N HIS A 58 16.36 -1.45 4.46
CA HIS A 58 15.84 -2.17 3.30
C HIS A 58 16.89 -2.25 2.19
N PRO A 59 17.05 -3.43 1.55
CA PRO A 59 17.97 -3.58 0.43
C PRO A 59 17.51 -2.71 -0.75
N ASP A 60 18.47 -2.21 -1.52
CA ASP A 60 18.18 -1.39 -2.69
C ASP A 60 17.39 -2.21 -3.72
N HIS A 61 16.31 -1.61 -4.24
CA HIS A 61 15.53 -2.22 -5.32
C HIS A 61 16.28 -2.01 -6.64
N ARG A 62 16.19 -2.97 -7.57
CA ARG A 62 16.84 -2.84 -8.88
C ARG A 62 16.38 -1.54 -9.56
N GLU A 63 17.36 -0.72 -9.96
CA GLU A 63 17.13 0.56 -10.62
C GLU A 63 16.49 0.35 -12.00
N HIS A 64 15.49 1.18 -12.31
CA HIS A 64 14.91 1.26 -13.65
C HIS A 64 14.98 2.71 -14.12
N HIS A 65 15.99 3.02 -14.94
CA HIS A 65 16.34 4.37 -15.39
C HIS A 65 15.29 5.05 -16.31
N LEU A 66 14.26 4.35 -16.77
CA LEU A 66 13.28 4.83 -17.76
C LEU A 66 11.94 5.29 -17.17
N LYS A 67 11.77 5.31 -15.84
CA LYS A 67 10.52 5.75 -15.16
C LYS A 67 10.85 6.85 -14.15
N TRP A 68 9.85 7.50 -13.53
CA TRP A 68 10.07 8.49 -12.43
C TRP A 68 10.95 7.95 -11.27
N TYR A 69 11.06 6.62 -11.17
CA TYR A 69 12.06 5.90 -10.38
C TYR A 69 13.53 6.19 -10.69
N GLY A 70 13.84 6.72 -11.87
CA GLY A 70 15.18 7.15 -12.25
C GLY A 70 15.62 8.43 -11.56
N PHE A 71 14.69 9.18 -10.93
CA PHE A 71 15.00 10.38 -10.15
C PHE A 71 15.13 10.09 -8.64
N ALA A 72 14.34 9.16 -8.10
CA ALA A 72 14.48 8.67 -6.73
C ALA A 72 13.95 7.24 -6.62
N GLN A 73 14.75 6.31 -6.08
CA GLN A 73 14.31 4.92 -5.84
C GLN A 73 13.11 4.89 -4.87
N ILE A 74 12.27 3.83 -4.91
CA ILE A 74 11.19 3.60 -3.91
C ILE A 74 11.69 3.88 -2.49
N LYS A 75 12.87 3.35 -2.18
CA LYS A 75 13.50 3.42 -0.87
C LYS A 75 13.75 4.87 -0.46
N GLU A 76 14.23 5.69 -1.38
CA GLU A 76 14.49 7.11 -1.15
C GLU A 76 13.19 7.90 -0.97
N GLN A 77 12.12 7.55 -1.68
CA GLN A 77 10.81 8.17 -1.49
C GLN A 77 10.26 7.91 -0.08
N PHE A 78 10.33 6.66 0.40
CA PHE A 78 9.93 6.32 1.78
C PHE A 78 10.86 6.92 2.84
N MET A 79 12.17 6.95 2.58
CA MET A 79 13.14 7.60 3.46
C MET A 79 12.90 9.12 3.56
N LEU A 80 12.67 9.79 2.44
CA LEU A 80 12.37 11.23 2.41
C LEU A 80 11.04 11.52 3.11
N SER A 81 10.00 10.74 2.85
CA SER A 81 8.72 10.88 3.53
C SER A 81 8.84 10.72 5.05
N SER A 82 9.51 9.67 5.50
CA SER A 82 9.71 9.41 6.93
C SER A 82 10.56 10.50 7.59
N PHE A 83 11.59 11.02 6.91
CA PHE A 83 12.40 12.15 7.38
C PHE A 83 11.59 13.46 7.49
N ILE A 84 10.76 13.77 6.49
CA ILE A 84 9.87 14.95 6.52
C ILE A 84 8.87 14.82 7.66
N GLY A 85 8.25 13.65 7.83
CA GLY A 85 7.29 13.40 8.92
C GLY A 85 7.92 13.44 10.31
N PHE A 86 9.15 12.94 10.44
CA PHE A 86 9.95 13.09 11.66
C PHE A 86 10.20 14.57 11.99
N THR A 87 10.65 15.34 11.00
CA THR A 87 10.90 16.78 11.13
C THR A 87 9.61 17.54 11.48
N ALA A 88 8.50 17.21 10.83
CA ALA A 88 7.18 17.77 11.13
C ALA A 88 6.76 17.49 12.58
N THR A 89 7.07 16.30 13.11
CA THR A 89 6.80 15.93 14.50
C THR A 89 7.61 16.79 15.48
N ILE A 90 8.90 17.01 15.20
CA ILE A 90 9.75 17.90 16.01
C ILE A 90 9.18 19.33 16.02
N ILE A 91 8.82 19.87 14.85
CA ILE A 91 8.24 21.20 14.74
C ILE A 91 6.89 21.27 15.47
N SER A 92 6.08 20.20 15.41
CA SER A 92 4.81 20.10 16.14
C SER A 92 5.01 20.13 17.66
N VAL A 93 6.08 19.51 18.18
CA VAL A 93 6.46 19.63 19.61
C VAL A 93 6.89 21.06 19.94
N ALA A 94 7.73 21.68 19.09
CA ALA A 94 8.13 23.07 19.27
C ALA A 94 6.95 24.05 19.22
N ALA A 95 5.89 23.70 18.47
CA ALA A 95 4.68 24.51 18.35
C ALA A 95 3.88 24.65 19.66
N VAL A 96 4.17 23.83 20.69
CA VAL A 96 3.65 24.02 22.04
C VAL A 96 4.13 25.35 22.64
N PHE A 97 5.38 25.72 22.38
CA PHE A 97 5.98 26.97 22.86
C PHE A 97 5.74 28.13 21.89
N LEU A 98 5.64 27.84 20.58
CA LEU A 98 5.39 28.82 19.54
C LEU A 98 4.25 28.38 18.61
N PRO A 99 2.99 28.70 18.92
CA PRO A 99 1.83 28.24 18.15
C PRO A 99 1.85 28.59 16.66
N ALA A 100 2.60 29.61 16.25
CA ALA A 100 2.81 29.98 14.85
C ALA A 100 3.50 28.87 14.01
N LEU A 101 4.11 27.88 14.66
CA LEU A 101 4.69 26.70 14.00
C LEU A 101 3.67 25.61 13.66
N LEU A 102 2.42 25.70 14.14
CA LEU A 102 1.38 24.71 13.85
C LEU A 102 1.07 24.58 12.35
N PRO A 103 0.81 25.66 11.59
CA PRO A 103 0.56 25.54 10.16
C PRO A 103 1.77 24.96 9.39
N PRO A 104 3.02 25.45 9.57
CA PRO A 104 4.19 24.85 8.93
C PRO A 104 4.36 23.34 9.21
N ALA A 105 4.16 22.91 10.46
CA ALA A 105 4.21 21.49 10.82
C ALA A 105 3.15 20.68 10.08
N ALA A 106 1.91 21.18 10.02
CA ALA A 106 0.81 20.50 9.36
C ALA A 106 1.03 20.37 7.83
N TRP A 107 1.59 21.40 7.19
CA TRP A 107 1.96 21.34 5.78
C TRP A 107 3.11 20.37 5.51
N LEU A 108 4.09 20.27 6.40
CA LEU A 108 5.14 19.25 6.29
C LEU A 108 4.58 17.83 6.44
N PHE A 109 3.64 17.60 7.36
CA PHE A 109 2.94 16.31 7.43
C PHE A 109 2.23 15.97 6.12
N LEU A 110 1.53 16.94 5.50
CA LEU A 110 0.91 16.74 4.20
C LEU A 110 1.95 16.40 3.12
N LEU A 111 3.05 17.15 3.05
CA LEU A 111 4.11 16.90 2.06
C LEU A 111 4.70 15.49 2.20
N GLY A 112 4.99 15.08 3.44
CA GLY A 112 5.45 13.72 3.74
C GLY A 112 4.44 12.65 3.29
N ASN A 113 3.15 12.87 3.55
CA ASN A 113 2.09 11.93 3.15
C ASN A 113 1.90 11.86 1.63
N ILE A 114 2.07 12.97 0.90
CA ILE A 114 2.04 12.98 -0.57
C ILE A 114 3.19 12.14 -1.13
N ILE A 115 4.42 12.36 -0.66
CA ILE A 115 5.60 11.60 -1.11
C ILE A 115 5.42 10.11 -0.80
N TRP A 116 4.90 9.79 0.39
CA TRP A 116 4.57 8.43 0.78
C TRP A 116 3.55 7.78 -0.16
N THR A 117 2.44 8.47 -0.43
CA THR A 117 1.36 7.98 -1.30
C THR A 117 1.86 7.73 -2.72
N ILE A 118 2.72 8.62 -3.23
CA ILE A 118 3.38 8.42 -4.53
C ILE A 118 4.21 7.12 -4.51
N GLY A 119 5.01 6.91 -3.46
CA GLY A 119 5.78 5.68 -3.25
C GLY A 119 4.91 4.41 -3.22
N GLU A 120 3.75 4.45 -2.56
CA GLU A 120 2.82 3.32 -2.51
C GLU A 120 2.14 3.03 -3.86
N ILE A 121 1.74 4.07 -4.61
CA ILE A 121 1.19 3.91 -5.96
C ILE A 121 2.26 3.31 -6.90
N HIS A 122 3.49 3.78 -6.76
CA HIS A 122 4.63 3.28 -7.50
C HIS A 122 4.94 1.82 -7.20
N LYS A 123 4.82 1.40 -5.93
CA LYS A 123 4.95 0.01 -5.48
C LYS A 123 3.82 -0.87 -6.02
N LEU A 124 2.58 -0.37 -6.05
CA LEU A 124 1.44 -1.10 -6.62
C LEU A 124 1.61 -1.37 -8.12
N LYS A 125 2.12 -0.38 -8.88
CA LYS A 125 2.33 -0.50 -10.34
C LYS A 125 3.53 -1.38 -10.72
N ASN A 126 4.48 -1.60 -9.81
CA ASN A 126 5.71 -2.36 -10.07
C ASN A 126 5.97 -3.33 -8.90
N PRO A 127 5.16 -4.39 -8.76
CA PRO A 127 5.28 -5.32 -7.64
C PRO A 127 6.64 -6.07 -7.69
N PRO A 128 7.31 -6.27 -6.54
CA PRO A 128 8.61 -6.93 -6.47
C PRO A 128 8.57 -8.44 -6.76
N GLN A 129 7.40 -9.08 -6.75
CA GLN A 129 7.22 -10.49 -7.10
C GLN A 129 5.96 -10.66 -8.00
N PRO A 130 6.08 -11.34 -9.16
CA PRO A 130 5.03 -11.33 -10.18
C PRO A 130 3.82 -12.26 -9.96
N HIS A 131 3.61 -12.94 -8.82
CA HIS A 131 2.69 -14.10 -8.80
C HIS A 131 1.65 -14.25 -7.68
N ASP A 132 1.29 -13.22 -6.92
CA ASP A 132 0.20 -13.37 -5.94
C ASP A 132 -0.89 -12.30 -6.04
N LYS A 133 -2.08 -12.71 -6.48
CA LYS A 133 -3.29 -11.85 -6.52
C LYS A 133 -3.67 -11.34 -5.13
N SER A 134 -3.39 -12.11 -4.07
CA SER A 134 -3.59 -11.71 -2.68
C SER A 134 -2.68 -10.52 -2.33
N SER A 135 -1.40 -10.58 -2.72
CA SER A 135 -0.44 -9.50 -2.50
C SER A 135 -0.82 -8.21 -3.23
N TYR A 136 -1.45 -8.29 -4.42
CA TYR A 136 -1.91 -7.10 -5.15
C TYR A 136 -3.09 -6.41 -4.45
N SER A 137 -4.13 -7.18 -4.06
CA SER A 137 -5.30 -6.62 -3.37
C SER A 137 -4.93 -6.00 -2.02
N ARG A 138 -3.97 -6.62 -1.31
CA ARG A 138 -3.41 -6.08 -0.06
C ARG A 138 -2.71 -4.74 -0.26
N GLN A 139 -1.88 -4.63 -1.29
CA GLN A 139 -1.18 -3.41 -1.63
C GLN A 139 -2.15 -2.32 -2.10
N GLU A 140 -3.20 -2.68 -2.84
CA GLU A 140 -4.26 -1.75 -3.25
C GLU A 140 -4.99 -1.16 -2.04
N ALA A 141 -5.38 -1.99 -1.08
CA ALA A 141 -5.97 -1.51 0.17
C ALA A 141 -5.02 -0.58 0.94
N TYR A 142 -3.72 -0.88 0.95
CA TYR A 142 -2.72 -0.02 1.59
C TYR A 142 -2.56 1.33 0.87
N VAL A 143 -2.66 1.36 -0.46
CA VAL A 143 -2.69 2.61 -1.23
C VAL A 143 -3.92 3.45 -0.89
N SER A 144 -5.11 2.82 -0.76
CA SER A 144 -6.32 3.52 -0.31
C SER A 144 -6.17 4.11 1.10
N TYR A 145 -5.49 3.39 2.00
CA TYR A 145 -5.09 3.89 3.32
C TYR A 145 -4.17 5.12 3.23
N ALA A 146 -3.14 5.08 2.37
CA ALA A 146 -2.21 6.20 2.18
C ALA A 146 -2.90 7.44 1.60
N ILE A 147 -3.78 7.25 0.61
CA ILE A 147 -4.59 8.34 0.02
C ILE A 147 -5.48 8.97 1.09
N THR A 148 -6.20 8.15 1.85
CA THR A 148 -7.13 8.63 2.89
C THR A 148 -6.38 9.40 3.98
N SER A 149 -5.20 8.91 4.39
CA SER A 149 -4.32 9.59 5.34
C SER A 149 -3.81 10.93 4.79
N SER A 150 -3.45 11.00 3.51
CA SER A 150 -3.08 12.27 2.85
C SER A 150 -4.22 13.29 2.88
N VAL A 151 -5.45 12.87 2.56
CA VAL A 151 -6.62 13.76 2.63
C VAL A 151 -6.87 14.24 4.06
N MET A 152 -6.71 13.39 5.07
CA MET A 152 -6.78 13.81 6.48
C MET A 152 -5.74 14.87 6.83
N THR A 153 -4.49 14.71 6.36
CA THR A 153 -3.45 15.71 6.60
C THR A 153 -3.70 17.02 5.85
N LEU A 154 -4.33 16.98 4.66
CA LEU A 154 -4.74 18.17 3.93
C LEU A 154 -5.80 18.95 4.70
N VAL A 155 -6.86 18.27 5.16
CA VAL A 155 -7.90 18.89 5.98
C VAL A 155 -7.29 19.49 7.25
N THR A 156 -6.33 18.80 7.88
CA THR A 156 -5.63 19.29 9.07
C THR A 156 -4.78 20.53 8.77
N ALA A 157 -4.01 20.54 7.68
CA ALA A 157 -3.17 21.67 7.28
C ALA A 157 -3.98 22.92 6.92
N ALA A 158 -5.07 22.74 6.18
CA ALA A 158 -6.03 23.80 5.88
C ALA A 158 -6.65 24.35 7.18
N SER A 159 -7.11 23.46 8.08
CA SER A 159 -7.70 23.83 9.36
C SER A 159 -6.71 24.62 10.23
N ALA A 160 -5.47 24.14 10.37
CA ALA A 160 -4.43 24.82 11.16
C ALA A 160 -4.12 26.21 10.61
N THR A 161 -4.06 26.35 9.28
CA THR A 161 -3.86 27.64 8.61
C THR A 161 -5.03 28.60 8.86
N LEU A 162 -6.27 28.12 8.73
CA LEU A 162 -7.46 28.93 8.99
C LEU A 162 -7.59 29.35 10.46
N ILE A 163 -7.29 28.45 11.40
CA ILE A 163 -7.26 28.75 12.84
C ILE A 163 -6.22 29.83 13.14
N PHE A 164 -5.06 29.75 12.52
CA PHE A 164 -3.99 30.75 12.69
C PHE A 164 -4.38 32.12 12.14
N LEU A 165 -5.02 32.16 10.95
CA LEU A 165 -5.46 33.42 10.32
C LEU A 165 -6.70 34.02 10.98
N PHE A 166 -7.61 33.17 11.48
CA PHE A 166 -8.89 33.57 12.08
C PHE A 166 -9.12 32.88 13.43
N PRO A 167 -8.38 33.26 14.50
CA PRO A 167 -8.54 32.65 15.82
C PRO A 167 -9.98 32.64 16.39
N PRO A 168 -10.83 33.67 16.16
CA PRO A 168 -12.22 33.63 16.62
C PRO A 168 -13.05 32.48 16.02
N ALA A 169 -12.67 31.99 14.83
CA ALA A 169 -13.32 30.87 14.16
C ALA A 169 -12.71 29.51 14.55
N ALA A 170 -11.78 29.45 15.51
CA ALA A 170 -11.04 28.24 15.81
C ALA A 170 -11.92 27.08 16.28
N ILE A 171 -12.91 27.36 17.13
CA ILE A 171 -13.85 26.36 17.66
C ILE A 171 -14.66 25.70 16.52
N PRO A 172 -15.40 26.44 15.68
CA PRO A 172 -16.17 25.83 14.60
C PRO A 172 -15.28 25.11 13.58
N ILE A 173 -14.12 25.67 13.21
CA ILE A 173 -13.18 25.01 12.30
C ILE A 173 -12.72 23.67 12.88
N THR A 174 -12.38 23.63 14.17
CA THR A 174 -11.92 22.40 14.85
C THR A 174 -13.03 21.34 14.87
N ILE A 175 -14.28 21.73 15.15
CA ILE A 175 -15.42 20.79 15.15
C ILE A 175 -15.64 20.19 13.75
N PHE A 176 -15.70 21.02 12.71
CA PHE A 176 -15.88 20.53 11.34
C PHE A 176 -14.74 19.61 10.89
N SER A 177 -13.50 20.03 11.16
CA SER A 177 -12.30 19.25 10.87
C SER A 177 -12.30 17.90 11.59
N LEU A 178 -12.74 17.87 12.85
CA LEU A 178 -12.83 16.65 13.65
C LEU A 178 -13.81 15.64 13.08
N ILE A 179 -15.00 16.09 12.67
CA ILE A 179 -16.03 15.21 12.07
C ILE A 179 -15.46 14.55 10.81
N ILE A 180 -14.90 15.36 9.91
CA ILE A 180 -14.32 14.90 8.64
C ILE A 180 -13.15 13.94 8.89
N CYS A 181 -12.20 14.31 9.76
CA CYS A 181 -11.04 13.48 10.06
C CYS A 181 -11.39 12.21 10.84
N THR A 182 -12.49 12.19 11.59
CA THR A 182 -12.93 10.98 12.29
C THR A 182 -13.56 10.00 11.32
N GLY A 183 -14.41 10.47 10.40
CA GLY A 183 -14.97 9.64 9.34
C GLY A 183 -13.89 9.04 8.43
N MET A 184 -12.95 9.88 7.97
CA MET A 184 -11.82 9.40 7.17
C MET A 184 -10.87 8.50 7.97
N GLY A 185 -10.69 8.76 9.26
CA GLY A 185 -9.91 7.89 10.14
C GLY A 185 -10.49 6.49 10.29
N ALA A 186 -11.81 6.36 10.32
CA ALA A 186 -12.48 5.06 10.33
C ALA A 186 -12.27 4.30 9.01
N LEU A 187 -12.38 4.99 7.87
CA LEU A 187 -12.08 4.38 6.55
C LEU A 187 -10.62 3.96 6.42
N ALA A 188 -9.69 4.83 6.86
CA ALA A 188 -8.27 4.52 6.90
C ALA A 188 -7.98 3.28 7.77
N PHE A 189 -8.68 3.15 8.89
CA PHE A 189 -8.56 1.99 9.76
C PHE A 189 -9.04 0.70 9.08
N GLU A 190 -10.17 0.74 8.38
CA GLU A 190 -10.69 -0.41 7.63
C GLU A 190 -9.68 -0.87 6.56
N PHE A 191 -9.13 0.07 5.79
CA PHE A 191 -8.11 -0.23 4.79
C PHE A 191 -6.82 -0.77 5.40
N TRP A 192 -6.41 -0.23 6.55
CA TRP A 192 -5.25 -0.73 7.27
C TRP A 192 -5.47 -2.15 7.82
N LEU A 193 -6.63 -2.44 8.39
CA LEU A 193 -6.99 -3.79 8.85
C LEU A 193 -6.98 -4.78 7.68
N LYS A 194 -7.65 -4.41 6.58
CA LYS A 194 -7.68 -5.24 5.37
C LYS A 194 -6.25 -5.51 4.88
N SER A 195 -5.42 -4.49 4.76
CA SER A 195 -4.03 -4.67 4.31
C SER A 195 -3.14 -5.44 5.29
N THR A 196 -3.44 -5.44 6.59
CA THR A 196 -2.62 -6.12 7.61
C THR A 196 -3.04 -7.56 7.88
N PHE A 197 -4.33 -7.88 7.78
CA PHE A 197 -4.90 -9.17 8.20
C PHE A 197 -5.51 -10.01 7.06
N SER A 198 -5.51 -9.55 5.80
CA SER A 198 -6.13 -10.29 4.69
C SER A 198 -5.54 -11.69 4.45
N ASP A 199 -4.32 -11.97 4.91
CA ASP A 199 -3.67 -13.27 4.75
C ASP A 199 -4.38 -14.37 5.59
N LEU A 200 -4.95 -14.01 6.74
CA LEU A 200 -5.64 -14.98 7.62
C LEU A 200 -6.93 -15.52 7.01
N THR A 201 -7.66 -14.67 6.27
CA THR A 201 -8.99 -15.03 5.76
C THR A 201 -8.91 -15.91 4.51
N GLN A 202 -7.82 -15.84 3.75
CA GLN A 202 -7.72 -16.51 2.45
C GLN A 202 -7.11 -17.91 2.56
N ASP A 203 -6.16 -18.10 3.48
CA ASP A 203 -5.60 -19.41 3.82
C ASP A 203 -6.63 -20.29 4.57
N GLU A 204 -7.43 -19.71 5.48
CA GLU A 204 -8.46 -20.44 6.24
C GLU A 204 -9.62 -20.94 5.36
N ILE A 205 -9.98 -20.17 4.32
CA ILE A 205 -11.00 -20.58 3.35
C ILE A 205 -10.46 -21.69 2.43
N ASN A 206 -9.24 -21.54 1.90
CA ASN A 206 -8.63 -22.55 1.02
C ASN A 206 -8.38 -23.87 1.74
N ASP A 207 -7.92 -23.85 2.99
CA ASP A 207 -7.73 -25.06 3.79
C ASP A 207 -9.07 -25.75 4.09
N SER A 208 -10.15 -25.00 4.33
CA SER A 208 -11.47 -25.60 4.55
C SER A 208 -12.05 -26.27 3.30
N TYR A 209 -11.83 -25.69 2.11
CA TYR A 209 -12.27 -26.28 0.84
C TYR A 209 -11.39 -27.47 0.42
N ALA A 210 -10.08 -27.42 0.70
CA ALA A 210 -9.18 -28.56 0.50
C ALA A 210 -9.55 -29.73 1.43
N GLN A 211 -9.88 -29.47 2.69
CA GLN A 211 -10.36 -30.49 3.63
C GLN A 211 -11.75 -31.03 3.27
N MET A 212 -12.63 -30.21 2.68
CA MET A 212 -13.91 -30.69 2.13
C MET A 212 -13.72 -31.57 0.88
N GLY A 213 -12.74 -31.25 0.04
CA GLY A 213 -12.36 -32.07 -1.12
C GLY A 213 -11.78 -33.42 -0.72
N ASP A 214 -10.93 -33.45 0.32
CA ASP A 214 -10.34 -34.68 0.85
C ASP A 214 -11.37 -35.55 1.60
N SER A 215 -12.40 -34.93 2.21
CA SER A 215 -13.54 -35.65 2.81
C SER A 215 -14.52 -36.22 1.78
N LEU A 216 -14.35 -35.88 0.50
CA LEU A 216 -15.17 -36.34 -0.62
C LEU A 216 -14.35 -37.14 -1.66
N GLY A 217 -13.13 -37.57 -1.31
CA GLY A 217 -12.30 -38.49 -2.09
C GLY A 217 -12.96 -39.87 -2.31
N PRO A 218 -12.59 -40.57 -3.40
CA PRO A 218 -13.45 -41.50 -4.12
C PRO A 218 -13.78 -42.75 -3.32
N SER A 219 -15.06 -43.13 -3.32
CA SER A 219 -15.51 -44.43 -2.81
C SER A 219 -14.81 -45.55 -3.58
N ASP A 220 -13.82 -46.18 -2.96
CA ASP A 220 -13.19 -47.39 -3.48
C ASP A 220 -14.13 -48.60 -3.33
N SER A 221 -14.27 -49.32 -4.44
CA SER A 221 -14.71 -50.72 -4.55
C SER A 221 -16.12 -51.11 -4.09
N LEU A 222 -17.02 -51.31 -5.06
CA LEU A 222 -18.04 -52.35 -4.96
C LEU A 222 -18.10 -53.16 -6.27
N GLU A 223 -17.53 -54.36 -6.14
CA GLU A 223 -17.93 -55.63 -6.74
C GLU A 223 -18.60 -55.63 -8.13
N LEU A 224 -17.82 -56.17 -9.08
CA LEU A 224 -18.28 -56.80 -10.31
C LEU A 224 -19.31 -57.89 -9.96
N THR A 225 -20.59 -57.67 -10.28
CA THR A 225 -21.58 -58.76 -10.41
C THR A 225 -22.20 -58.68 -11.79
N GLU A 226 -22.04 -59.77 -12.54
CA GLU A 226 -22.59 -59.98 -13.88
C GLU A 226 -24.12 -60.06 -13.90
N ALA A 227 -24.65 -59.70 -15.09
CA ALA A 227 -25.93 -60.07 -15.72
C ALA A 227 -27.16 -59.17 -15.49
N PRO A 228 -28.14 -59.17 -16.43
CA PRO A 228 -28.05 -59.14 -17.89
C PRO A 228 -28.87 -57.96 -18.49
N GLU A 229 -28.60 -57.58 -19.75
CA GLU A 229 -29.43 -56.60 -20.49
C GLU A 229 -30.90 -57.07 -20.60
N PRO A 230 -31.88 -56.16 -20.76
CA PRO A 230 -32.26 -55.79 -22.13
C PRO A 230 -32.68 -54.31 -22.32
N GLY A 231 -32.24 -53.74 -23.43
CA GLY A 231 -33.16 -53.06 -24.35
C GLY A 231 -33.35 -51.54 -24.21
N TYR A 232 -32.85 -50.85 -25.23
CA TYR A 232 -33.68 -50.16 -26.24
C TYR A 232 -33.46 -48.64 -26.37
N TRP A 233 -33.13 -48.25 -27.63
CA TRP A 233 -32.99 -46.91 -28.23
C TRP A 233 -31.72 -46.11 -27.87
N LYS A 234 -30.69 -45.98 -28.73
CA LYS A 234 -30.62 -45.47 -30.13
C LYS A 234 -31.05 -44.00 -30.28
N SER A 235 -30.10 -43.21 -30.79
CA SER A 235 -30.12 -41.76 -31.13
C SER A 235 -29.65 -40.85 -29.98
N LEU A 236 -28.64 -39.98 -30.12
CA LEU A 236 -28.17 -39.24 -31.27
C LEU A 236 -26.64 -39.21 -31.36
N ASN A 237 -26.19 -39.56 -32.56
CA ASN A 237 -24.86 -39.32 -33.08
C ASN A 237 -24.78 -37.84 -33.50
N TRP A 238 -23.92 -37.04 -32.88
CA TRP A 238 -23.39 -35.83 -33.50
C TRP A 238 -21.86 -35.88 -33.49
N ARG A 239 -21.35 -36.14 -34.68
CA ARG A 239 -19.96 -36.00 -35.12
C ARG A 239 -19.86 -34.65 -35.85
N SER A 240 -18.96 -33.78 -35.43
CA SER A 240 -18.29 -32.73 -36.25
C SER A 240 -17.42 -31.92 -35.27
N GLU A 241 -16.19 -31.48 -35.53
CA GLU A 241 -15.16 -31.80 -36.50
C GLU A 241 -13.87 -31.26 -35.87
N LYS A 242 -12.76 -31.96 -36.09
CA LYS A 242 -11.43 -31.40 -35.85
C LYS A 242 -11.15 -30.35 -36.92
N THR A 243 -11.16 -29.08 -36.55
CA THR A 243 -10.45 -28.05 -37.33
C THR A 243 -9.09 -27.79 -36.68
N LYS A 244 -8.07 -28.46 -37.23
CA LYS A 244 -6.68 -28.06 -37.08
C LYS A 244 -6.51 -26.73 -37.83
N ASN A 245 -6.27 -25.64 -37.11
CA ASN A 245 -5.59 -24.48 -37.68
C ASN A 245 -4.25 -24.33 -36.95
N HIS A 246 -3.19 -24.59 -37.72
CA HIS A 246 -1.83 -24.14 -37.49
C HIS A 246 -1.84 -22.61 -37.38
N LEU A 247 -1.45 -22.05 -36.24
CA LEU A 247 -0.89 -20.71 -36.18
C LEU A 247 0.36 -20.74 -35.28
N SER A 248 1.47 -20.41 -35.92
CA SER A 248 2.81 -20.31 -35.34
C SER A 248 2.87 -19.19 -34.30
N PRO A 249 3.49 -19.40 -33.12
CA PRO A 249 3.89 -18.31 -32.24
C PRO A 249 5.33 -17.90 -32.60
N GLU A 250 5.48 -17.05 -33.61
CA GLU A 250 6.80 -16.50 -33.98
C GLU A 250 6.62 -15.10 -34.58
N SER A 251 6.07 -14.17 -33.80
CA SER A 251 6.01 -12.75 -34.21
C SER A 251 6.03 -11.74 -33.07
N SER A 252 6.27 -12.16 -31.83
CA SER A 252 6.35 -11.26 -30.66
C SER A 252 7.81 -10.93 -30.32
N ASP A 253 8.70 -11.92 -30.44
CA ASP A 253 10.12 -11.75 -30.10
C ASP A 253 10.90 -10.96 -31.16
N LEU A 254 10.46 -10.99 -32.43
CA LEU A 254 11.12 -10.26 -33.52
C LEU A 254 10.84 -8.74 -33.49
N LEU A 255 9.76 -8.29 -32.83
CA LEU A 255 9.49 -6.85 -32.70
C LEU A 255 10.34 -6.21 -31.59
N GLU A 256 10.63 -6.94 -30.50
CA GLU A 256 11.51 -6.47 -29.43
C GLU A 256 12.99 -6.48 -29.85
N GLU A 257 13.42 -7.45 -30.66
CA GLU A 257 14.81 -7.49 -31.16
C GLU A 257 15.10 -6.41 -32.22
N GLN A 258 14.08 -6.02 -32.99
CA GLN A 258 14.22 -5.00 -34.03
C GLN A 258 14.21 -3.57 -33.44
N GLU A 259 13.44 -3.31 -32.38
CA GLU A 259 13.47 -2.03 -31.65
C GLU A 259 14.78 -1.86 -30.85
N TYR A 260 15.37 -2.97 -30.37
CA TYR A 260 16.69 -2.98 -29.72
C TYR A 260 17.85 -2.74 -30.70
N GLN A 261 17.79 -3.27 -31.93
CA GLN A 261 18.83 -3.04 -32.95
C GLN A 261 18.80 -1.62 -33.54
N ASP A 262 17.63 -0.99 -33.71
CA ASP A 262 17.55 0.39 -34.20
C ASP A 262 18.05 1.41 -33.16
N SER A 263 17.82 1.17 -31.86
CA SER A 263 18.43 2.00 -30.78
C SER A 263 19.96 1.90 -30.72
N GLN A 264 20.55 0.76 -31.08
CA GLN A 264 22.03 0.61 -31.12
C GLN A 264 22.66 1.28 -32.35
N ARG A 265 21.96 1.41 -33.48
CA ARG A 265 22.46 2.10 -34.66
C ARG A 265 22.51 3.62 -34.50
N GLU A 266 21.61 4.22 -33.73
CA GLU A 266 21.63 5.66 -33.47
C GLU A 266 22.78 6.07 -32.51
N PHE A 267 23.19 5.21 -31.57
CA PHE A 267 24.30 5.50 -30.65
C PHE A 267 25.69 5.24 -31.23
N GLY A 268 25.82 4.40 -32.27
CA GLY A 268 27.12 4.06 -32.88
C GLY A 268 27.67 5.09 -33.87
N SER A 269 26.89 6.08 -34.29
CA SER A 269 27.27 6.99 -35.39
C SER A 269 27.91 8.33 -34.93
N CYS A 270 27.96 8.61 -33.63
CA CYS A 270 28.46 9.91 -33.12
C CYS A 270 29.95 9.94 -32.71
N CYS A 271 30.72 8.87 -32.88
CA CYS A 271 32.14 8.84 -32.53
C CYS A 271 33.01 8.30 -33.66
N ASN A 272 33.15 9.08 -34.73
CA ASN A 272 34.30 8.97 -35.64
C ASN A 272 34.59 10.33 -36.27
N THR A 273 35.45 11.12 -35.63
CA THR A 273 36.20 12.19 -36.29
C THR A 273 37.70 11.90 -36.08
N PRO A 274 38.47 11.64 -37.14
CA PRO A 274 39.90 11.43 -37.02
C PRO A 274 40.63 12.78 -36.88
N LEU A 275 41.69 12.76 -36.07
CA LEU A 275 42.72 13.79 -35.98
C LEU A 275 43.56 13.88 -37.26
#